data_AF-Q27014-F1
#
_entry.id   AF-Q27014-F1
#
_cell.length_a   1.000
_cell.length_b   1.000
_cell.length_c   1.000
_cell.angle_alpha   90.00
_cell.angle_beta   90.00
_cell.angle_gamma   90.00
#
_symmetry.space_group_name_H-M   'P 1'
#
loop_
_entity.id
_entity.type
_entity.pdbx_description
1 polymer ?
#
loop_
_entity_poly.entity_id
_entity_poly.type
_entity_poly.pdbx_seq_one_letter_code
_entity_poly.pdbx_strand_id
1 'polypeptide(L)'
;MNKLLIIAFALFAVISIVRCSDSDEVLEKVKSKHLRKYLTDRREDVDSGLEKLEKHCPGVSEKLKSALVSFQECDDKADDSLTLCSAIQVYTLNCTAPLLKVVDDCLPDSAKGLPSLGVKSILSVADYLCKQTGESIFELGNPCLWEDLEESNEQLDECEEKVKNFAKKHKETIPSKTEICSTATSLRTCVQTRATTTCKNQKTKNVALGVFDALVAPCSHINEV
;
A
#
# COMPACT_ATOMS: atom_id res chain seq x y z
N MET A 1 3.22 8.33 18.91
CA MET A 1 2.46 7.62 17.86
C MET A 1 3.26 7.63 16.55
N ASN A 2 2.79 6.95 15.50
CA ASN A 2 3.11 7.20 14.08
C ASN A 2 4.58 7.07 13.62
N LYS A 3 5.11 5.83 13.56
CA LYS A 3 6.08 5.41 12.52
C LYS A 3 5.75 4.02 11.97
N LEU A 4 5.63 3.03 12.86
CA LEU A 4 5.02 1.74 12.53
C LEU A 4 3.66 1.91 11.85
N LEU A 5 2.84 2.86 12.30
CA LEU A 5 1.51 3.12 11.76
C LEU A 5 1.49 3.56 10.28
N ILE A 6 2.58 4.09 9.71
CA ILE A 6 2.63 4.53 8.30
C ILE A 6 3.15 3.39 7.39
N ILE A 7 4.17 2.65 7.82
CA ILE A 7 4.60 1.42 7.13
C ILE A 7 3.47 0.39 7.19
N ALA A 8 2.80 0.28 8.35
CA ALA A 8 1.58 -0.48 8.52
C ALA A 8 0.39 0.11 7.76
N PHE A 9 0.41 1.37 7.28
CA PHE A 9 -0.62 1.93 6.37
C PHE A 9 -0.33 1.61 4.90
N ALA A 10 0.94 1.54 4.49
CA ALA A 10 1.32 1.03 3.17
C ALA A 10 1.04 -0.48 3.07
N LEU A 11 1.36 -1.24 4.12
CA LEU A 11 0.91 -2.61 4.28
C LEU A 11 -0.62 -2.68 4.42
N PHE A 12 -1.28 -1.79 5.18
CA PHE A 12 -2.76 -1.74 5.22
C PHE A 12 -3.36 -1.46 3.86
N ALA A 13 -2.77 -0.63 2.99
CA ALA A 13 -3.30 -0.42 1.66
C ALA A 13 -3.35 -1.74 0.87
N VAL A 14 -2.27 -2.53 0.92
CA VAL A 14 -2.22 -3.89 0.35
C VAL A 14 -3.16 -4.87 1.07
N ILE A 15 -3.38 -4.70 2.39
CA ILE A 15 -4.24 -5.53 3.27
C ILE A 15 -5.68 -4.95 3.43
N SER A 16 -6.05 -3.92 2.67
CA SER A 16 -7.38 -3.25 2.72
C SER A 16 -8.02 -3.14 1.34
N ILE A 17 -7.21 -3.04 0.28
CA ILE A 17 -7.65 -3.36 -1.09
C ILE A 17 -8.09 -4.83 -1.15
N VAL A 18 -7.52 -5.70 -0.31
CA VAL A 18 -8.01 -7.06 -0.07
C VAL A 18 -8.48 -7.18 1.38
N ARG A 19 -9.81 -7.21 1.61
CA ARG A 19 -10.42 -7.53 2.92
C ARG A 19 -10.11 -9.00 3.29
N CYS A 20 -8.94 -9.28 3.85
CA CYS A 20 -8.40 -10.66 3.93
C CYS A 20 -7.54 -10.97 5.15
N SER A 21 -7.80 -12.16 5.69
CA SER A 21 -7.70 -12.44 7.13
C SER A 21 -8.56 -13.70 7.44
N ASP A 22 -8.32 -14.75 8.24
CA ASP A 22 -7.15 -15.54 8.67
C ASP A 22 -7.47 -17.04 8.43
N SER A 23 -6.61 -17.92 8.94
CA SER A 23 -7.08 -19.19 9.50
C SER A 23 -6.28 -19.52 10.76
N ASP A 24 -6.90 -20.08 11.81
CA ASP A 24 -6.26 -20.33 13.12
C ASP A 24 -4.85 -20.97 13.07
N GLU A 25 -4.61 -21.84 12.08
CA GLU A 25 -3.32 -22.52 11.87
C GLU A 25 -2.17 -21.58 11.43
N VAL A 26 -2.47 -20.35 11.02
CA VAL A 26 -1.48 -19.27 10.79
C VAL A 26 -0.91 -18.82 12.13
N LEU A 27 -1.79 -18.46 13.07
CA LEU A 27 -1.44 -17.82 14.35
C LEU A 27 -0.53 -18.66 15.25
N GLU A 28 -0.60 -19.98 15.16
CA GLU A 28 0.33 -20.87 15.86
C GLU A 28 1.75 -20.85 15.27
N LYS A 29 1.87 -20.68 13.95
CA LYS A 29 3.15 -20.73 13.23
C LYS A 29 3.91 -19.39 13.31
N VAL A 30 3.20 -18.27 13.48
CA VAL A 30 3.79 -16.94 13.69
C VAL A 30 4.64 -16.89 14.95
N LYS A 31 5.97 -17.04 14.80
CA LYS A 31 6.94 -16.92 15.90
C LYS A 31 7.13 -15.48 16.40
N SER A 32 7.02 -14.50 15.50
CA SER A 32 7.26 -13.08 15.82
C SER A 32 6.25 -12.60 16.88
N LYS A 33 6.74 -12.32 18.10
CA LYS A 33 5.92 -11.91 19.26
C LYS A 33 5.07 -10.68 18.99
N HIS A 34 5.57 -9.75 18.16
CA HIS A 34 4.85 -8.53 17.78
C HIS A 34 3.79 -8.80 16.72
N LEU A 35 4.13 -9.59 15.68
CA LEU A 35 3.18 -9.93 14.62
C LEU A 35 2.05 -10.83 15.16
N ARG A 36 2.38 -11.84 15.96
CA ARG A 36 1.41 -12.72 16.62
C ARG A 36 0.46 -11.95 17.51
N LYS A 37 0.95 -11.00 18.32
CA LYS A 37 0.07 -10.14 19.13
C LYS A 37 -0.87 -9.32 18.23
N TYR A 38 -0.34 -8.65 17.20
CA TYR A 38 -1.14 -7.81 16.31
C TYR A 38 -2.26 -8.58 15.59
N LEU A 39 -1.96 -9.80 15.12
CA LEU A 39 -2.95 -10.69 14.50
C LEU A 39 -3.96 -11.23 15.53
N THR A 40 -3.52 -11.58 16.75
CA THR A 40 -4.41 -12.01 17.84
C THR A 40 -5.37 -10.89 18.26
N ASP A 41 -4.87 -9.66 18.41
CA ASP A 41 -5.66 -8.46 18.73
C ASP A 41 -6.67 -8.09 17.61
N ARG A 42 -6.66 -8.80 16.48
CA ARG A 42 -7.56 -8.60 15.33
C ARG A 42 -8.43 -9.83 14.99
N ARG A 43 -8.36 -10.94 15.75
CA ARG A 43 -8.80 -12.30 15.34
C ARG A 43 -10.23 -12.45 14.79
N GLU A 44 -11.13 -11.49 15.00
CA GLU A 44 -12.47 -11.49 14.36
C GLU A 44 -12.50 -10.81 12.97
N ASP A 45 -11.71 -9.74 12.78
CA ASP A 45 -11.50 -9.11 11.45
C ASP A 45 -10.74 -10.09 10.55
N VAL A 46 -9.58 -10.53 11.07
CA VAL A 46 -9.24 -11.94 11.39
C VAL A 46 -10.12 -12.98 10.65
N ASP A 47 -10.86 -13.86 11.34
CA ASP A 47 -11.85 -14.84 10.82
C ASP A 47 -12.59 -14.48 9.49
N SER A 48 -13.13 -13.27 9.41
CA SER A 48 -14.16 -12.93 8.41
C SER A 48 -13.65 -12.74 6.97
N GLY A 49 -12.35 -12.58 6.70
CA GLY A 49 -11.84 -12.20 5.37
C GLY A 49 -11.55 -13.35 4.40
N LEU A 50 -11.07 -14.49 4.90
CA LEU A 50 -10.73 -15.70 4.17
C LEU A 50 -11.96 -16.58 4.05
N GLU A 51 -12.89 -16.51 5.00
CA GLU A 51 -14.27 -16.91 4.74
C GLU A 51 -14.87 -16.21 3.51
N LYS A 52 -14.44 -14.99 3.16
CA LYS A 52 -14.86 -14.31 1.91
C LYS A 52 -13.94 -14.66 0.74
N LEU A 53 -12.63 -14.71 0.94
CA LEU A 53 -11.68 -15.04 -0.14
C LEU A 53 -11.85 -16.48 -0.64
N GLU A 54 -12.05 -17.44 0.25
CA GLU A 54 -12.30 -18.86 -0.06
C GLU A 54 -13.61 -19.05 -0.85
N LYS A 55 -14.64 -18.22 -0.58
CA LYS A 55 -15.89 -18.17 -1.36
C LYS A 55 -15.69 -17.61 -2.79
N HIS A 56 -14.61 -16.88 -3.04
CA HIS A 56 -14.25 -16.34 -4.36
C HIS A 56 -13.07 -17.09 -5.04
N CYS A 57 -12.22 -17.76 -4.27
CA CYS A 57 -11.03 -18.48 -4.69
C CYS A 57 -10.81 -19.72 -3.80
N PRO A 58 -11.47 -20.86 -4.08
CA PRO A 58 -11.33 -22.07 -3.28
C PRO A 58 -9.89 -22.60 -3.23
N GLY A 59 -9.48 -23.10 -2.06
CA GLY A 59 -8.13 -23.55 -1.75
C GLY A 59 -7.13 -22.43 -1.53
N VAL A 60 -7.56 -21.17 -1.35
CA VAL A 60 -6.65 -20.05 -1.10
C VAL A 60 -6.11 -20.02 0.33
N SER A 61 -6.92 -20.43 1.31
CA SER A 61 -6.55 -20.31 2.73
C SER A 61 -5.29 -21.12 3.05
N GLU A 62 -5.19 -22.36 2.54
CA GLU A 62 -4.00 -23.22 2.67
C GLU A 62 -2.76 -22.66 1.94
N LYS A 63 -2.96 -22.06 0.76
CA LYS A 63 -1.87 -21.40 0.03
C LYS A 63 -1.35 -20.20 0.82
N LEU A 64 -2.24 -19.41 1.44
CA LEU A 64 -1.86 -18.25 2.23
C LEU A 64 -1.16 -18.65 3.53
N LYS A 65 -1.61 -19.70 4.23
CA LYS A 65 -0.86 -20.31 5.35
C LYS A 65 0.58 -20.64 4.94
N SER A 66 0.75 -21.36 3.82
CA SER A 66 2.08 -21.76 3.34
C SER A 66 2.94 -20.54 2.98
N ALA A 67 2.38 -19.56 2.28
CA ALA A 67 3.08 -18.32 1.93
C ALA A 67 3.45 -17.46 3.15
N LEU A 68 2.64 -17.45 4.22
CA LEU A 68 2.94 -16.76 5.47
C LEU A 68 4.06 -17.44 6.25
N VAL A 69 4.16 -18.78 6.22
CA VAL A 69 5.33 -19.51 6.75
C VAL A 69 6.58 -19.17 5.94
N SER A 70 6.51 -19.16 4.60
CA SER A 70 7.65 -18.78 3.76
C SER A 70 8.07 -17.31 3.94
N PHE A 71 7.13 -16.39 4.20
CA PHE A 71 7.44 -15.01 4.59
C PHE A 71 8.22 -14.97 5.90
N GLN A 72 7.77 -15.67 6.95
CA GLN A 72 8.43 -15.71 8.25
C GLN A 72 9.79 -16.39 8.18
N GLU A 73 9.94 -17.44 7.38
CA GLU A 73 11.21 -18.08 7.11
C GLU A 73 12.20 -17.20 6.31
N CYS A 74 11.73 -16.12 5.70
CA CYS A 74 12.56 -15.11 5.05
C CYS A 74 12.88 -13.97 6.03
N ASP A 75 11.91 -13.56 6.86
CA ASP A 75 12.05 -12.60 7.95
C ASP A 75 13.09 -13.08 9.00
N ASP A 76 12.93 -14.31 9.52
CA ASP A 76 13.85 -15.02 10.44
C ASP A 76 15.29 -15.18 9.88
N LYS A 77 15.52 -14.95 8.57
CA LYS A 77 16.81 -15.11 7.88
C LYS A 77 17.40 -13.80 7.37
N ALA A 78 16.71 -12.68 7.51
CA ALA A 78 17.21 -11.38 7.07
C ALA A 78 18.24 -10.82 8.06
N ASP A 79 19.09 -9.90 7.58
CA ASP A 79 20.21 -9.35 8.34
C ASP A 79 19.78 -8.09 9.11
N ASP A 80 19.75 -8.19 10.45
CA ASP A 80 19.44 -7.09 11.39
C ASP A 80 20.34 -5.84 11.20
N SER A 81 21.48 -5.96 10.53
CA SER A 81 22.39 -4.83 10.24
C SER A 81 21.98 -4.00 9.02
N LEU A 82 20.96 -4.42 8.26
CA LEU A 82 20.47 -3.69 7.09
C LEU A 82 19.95 -2.29 7.45
N THR A 83 20.34 -1.29 6.66
CA THR A 83 19.73 0.05 6.74
C THR A 83 18.23 -0.04 6.43
N LEU A 84 17.41 0.87 6.96
CA LEU A 84 15.95 0.90 6.69
C LEU A 84 15.62 0.83 5.19
N CYS A 85 16.44 1.46 4.34
CA CYS A 85 16.31 1.45 2.89
C CYS A 85 16.60 0.07 2.28
N SER A 86 17.73 -0.52 2.66
CA SER A 86 18.15 -1.87 2.23
C SER A 86 17.15 -2.93 2.71
N ALA A 87 16.70 -2.81 3.96
CA ALA A 87 15.65 -3.61 4.56
C ALA A 87 14.37 -3.55 3.74
N ILE A 88 13.79 -2.36 3.51
CA ILE A 88 12.54 -2.24 2.72
C ILE A 88 12.69 -2.89 1.34
N GLN A 89 13.83 -2.74 0.66
CA GLN A 89 14.04 -3.41 -0.63
C GLN A 89 14.09 -4.94 -0.49
N VAL A 90 14.89 -5.47 0.45
CA VAL A 90 15.08 -6.91 0.65
C VAL A 90 13.80 -7.61 1.15
N TYR A 91 13.19 -7.14 2.24
CA TYR A 91 11.98 -7.74 2.80
C TYR A 91 10.80 -7.66 1.82
N THR A 92 10.57 -6.49 1.22
CA THR A 92 9.39 -6.29 0.35
C THR A 92 9.49 -7.08 -0.94
N LEU A 93 10.66 -7.16 -1.59
CA LEU A 93 10.82 -7.95 -2.82
C LEU A 93 10.86 -9.46 -2.54
N ASN A 94 11.70 -9.90 -1.61
CA ASN A 94 12.03 -11.32 -1.47
C ASN A 94 11.03 -12.06 -0.58
N CYS A 95 10.68 -11.49 0.58
CA CYS A 95 9.84 -12.19 1.56
C CYS A 95 8.34 -12.12 1.20
N THR A 96 7.86 -11.06 0.55
CA THR A 96 6.43 -10.96 0.18
C THR A 96 6.06 -11.71 -1.10
N ALA A 97 7.02 -12.08 -1.96
CA ALA A 97 6.74 -12.70 -3.26
C ALA A 97 5.79 -13.93 -3.21
N PRO A 98 5.88 -14.85 -2.22
CA PRO A 98 4.90 -15.93 -2.06
C PRO A 98 3.48 -15.41 -1.79
N LEU A 99 3.33 -14.39 -0.94
CA LEU A 99 2.04 -13.78 -0.59
C LEU A 99 1.43 -13.07 -1.80
N LEU A 100 2.23 -12.26 -2.50
CA LEU A 100 1.79 -11.56 -3.72
C LEU A 100 1.27 -12.54 -4.76
N LYS A 101 1.95 -13.68 -4.97
CA LYS A 101 1.52 -14.70 -5.91
C LYS A 101 0.18 -15.33 -5.50
N VAL A 102 -0.01 -15.68 -4.23
CA VAL A 102 -1.27 -16.31 -3.77
C VAL A 102 -2.46 -15.36 -3.94
N VAL A 103 -2.27 -14.05 -3.72
CA VAL A 103 -3.30 -13.05 -4.01
C VAL A 103 -3.53 -12.91 -5.52
N ASP A 104 -2.48 -12.83 -6.34
CA ASP A 104 -2.60 -12.61 -7.79
C ASP A 104 -3.22 -13.82 -8.54
N ASP A 105 -2.90 -15.04 -8.11
CA ASP A 105 -3.52 -16.28 -8.60
C ASP A 105 -5.05 -16.32 -8.35
N CYS A 106 -5.56 -15.52 -7.39
CA CYS A 106 -6.98 -15.39 -7.05
C CYS A 106 -7.68 -14.15 -7.65
N LEU A 107 -6.96 -13.28 -8.38
CA LEU A 107 -7.56 -12.13 -9.04
C LEU A 107 -8.11 -12.50 -10.44
N PRO A 108 -9.19 -11.84 -10.92
CA PRO A 108 -9.62 -11.94 -12.31
C PRO A 108 -8.52 -11.39 -13.24
N ASP A 109 -8.43 -11.89 -14.48
CA ASP A 109 -7.30 -11.59 -15.38
C ASP A 109 -7.08 -10.09 -15.66
N SER A 110 -8.14 -9.27 -15.60
CA SER A 110 -8.06 -7.80 -15.71
C SER A 110 -7.32 -7.13 -14.55
N ALA A 111 -7.31 -7.76 -13.37
CA ALA A 111 -6.70 -7.29 -12.14
C ALA A 111 -5.33 -7.94 -11.84
N LYS A 112 -4.93 -9.00 -12.57
CA LYS A 112 -3.64 -9.66 -12.36
C LYS A 112 -2.45 -8.73 -12.55
N GLY A 113 -1.47 -8.83 -11.66
CA GLY A 113 -0.35 -7.93 -11.48
C GLY A 113 -0.62 -6.74 -10.54
N LEU A 114 -1.84 -6.55 -10.00
CA LEU A 114 -2.10 -5.46 -9.05
C LEU A 114 -1.30 -5.53 -7.73
N PRO A 115 -1.11 -6.69 -7.08
CA PRO A 115 -0.27 -6.78 -5.89
C PRO A 115 1.19 -6.42 -6.20
N SER A 116 1.69 -6.84 -7.38
CA SER A 116 3.03 -6.47 -7.87
C SER A 116 3.13 -4.97 -8.17
N LEU A 117 2.09 -4.35 -8.74
CA LEU A 117 2.03 -2.91 -8.97
C LEU A 117 2.11 -2.13 -7.64
N GLY A 118 1.28 -2.49 -6.66
CA GLY A 118 1.29 -1.85 -5.34
C GLY A 118 2.65 -1.96 -4.63
N VAL A 119 3.29 -3.14 -4.68
CA VAL A 119 4.64 -3.32 -4.14
C VAL A 119 5.69 -2.49 -4.90
N LYS A 120 5.62 -2.42 -6.23
CA LYS A 120 6.52 -1.53 -7.01
C LYS A 120 6.33 -0.06 -6.64
N SER A 121 5.10 0.38 -6.38
CA SER A 121 4.80 1.76 -5.93
C SER A 121 5.39 2.03 -4.54
N ILE A 122 5.24 1.11 -3.59
CA ILE A 122 5.85 1.22 -2.25
C ILE A 122 7.38 1.27 -2.34
N LEU A 123 7.99 0.42 -3.17
CA LEU A 123 9.44 0.39 -3.40
C LEU A 123 9.96 1.65 -4.08
N SER A 124 9.22 2.24 -5.02
CA SER A 124 9.59 3.50 -5.67
C SER A 124 9.51 4.68 -4.70
N VAL A 125 8.46 4.74 -3.86
CA VAL A 125 8.38 5.73 -2.77
C VAL A 125 9.53 5.55 -1.78
N ALA A 126 9.88 4.31 -1.39
CA ALA A 126 10.99 4.05 -0.50
C ALA A 126 12.33 4.49 -1.11
N ASP A 127 12.62 4.15 -2.36
CA ASP A 127 13.81 4.57 -3.09
C ASP A 127 13.90 6.11 -3.22
N TYR A 128 12.78 6.79 -3.49
CA TYR A 128 12.70 8.25 -3.50
C TYR A 128 13.03 8.85 -2.12
N LEU A 129 12.41 8.35 -1.05
CA LEU A 129 12.61 8.83 0.33
C LEU A 129 14.04 8.59 0.81
N CYS A 130 14.64 7.45 0.45
CA CYS A 130 16.02 7.10 0.76
C CYS A 130 17.06 7.98 0.06
N LYS A 131 16.65 8.77 -0.93
CA LYS A 131 17.46 9.80 -1.60
C LYS A 131 17.21 11.22 -1.07
N GLN A 132 16.23 11.39 -0.16
CA GLN A 132 15.96 12.69 0.48
C GLN A 132 16.83 12.93 1.70
N THR A 133 17.04 14.20 2.05
CA THR A 133 17.57 14.57 3.37
C THR A 133 16.54 14.30 4.45
N GLY A 134 16.98 13.97 5.67
CA GLY A 134 16.06 13.74 6.80
C GLY A 134 15.13 14.92 7.08
N GLU A 135 15.60 16.15 6.85
CA GLU A 135 14.80 17.38 6.92
C GLU A 135 13.62 17.36 5.92
N SER A 136 13.87 17.02 4.65
CA SER A 136 12.78 16.86 3.66
C SER A 136 11.80 15.74 4.05
N ILE A 137 12.26 14.67 4.71
CA ILE A 137 11.37 13.62 5.21
C ILE A 137 10.50 14.15 6.38
N PHE A 138 11.02 15.04 7.23
CA PHE A 138 10.21 15.69 8.27
C PHE A 138 9.16 16.66 7.71
N GLU A 139 9.36 17.24 6.53
CA GLU A 139 8.34 18.05 5.83
C GLU A 139 7.12 17.24 5.36
N LEU A 140 7.24 15.91 5.20
CA LEU A 140 6.07 15.04 5.04
C LEU A 140 5.24 14.92 6.33
N GLY A 141 5.75 15.44 7.44
CA GLY A 141 5.06 15.67 8.70
C GLY A 141 4.55 17.11 8.89
N ASN A 142 4.44 17.90 7.82
CA ASN A 142 3.94 19.28 7.88
C ASN A 142 2.40 19.31 7.79
N PRO A 143 1.67 19.87 8.79
CA PRO A 143 0.21 19.80 8.85
C PRO A 143 -0.54 20.34 7.62
N CYS A 144 0.03 21.31 6.90
CA CYS A 144 -0.55 21.85 5.67
C CYS A 144 -0.84 20.79 4.59
N LEU A 145 -0.22 19.61 4.64
CA LEU A 145 -0.49 18.54 3.68
C LEU A 145 -1.84 17.84 3.93
N TRP A 146 -2.32 17.79 5.18
CA TRP A 146 -3.48 16.98 5.58
C TRP A 146 -4.56 17.73 6.37
N GLU A 147 -4.25 18.87 7.00
CA GLU A 147 -5.26 19.70 7.64
C GLU A 147 -6.28 20.18 6.60
N ASP A 148 -7.55 20.18 6.99
CA ASP A 148 -8.64 20.57 6.12
C ASP A 148 -8.60 22.08 5.83
N LEU A 149 -9.01 22.46 4.62
CA LEU A 149 -9.15 23.86 4.27
C LEU A 149 -10.47 24.39 4.85
N GLU A 150 -10.39 25.51 5.57
CA GLU A 150 -11.57 26.22 6.07
C GLU A 150 -12.40 26.85 4.94
N GLU A 151 -11.80 27.01 3.74
CA GLU A 151 -12.43 27.52 2.52
C GLU A 151 -12.53 26.42 1.44
N SER A 152 -13.72 26.25 0.85
CA SER A 152 -13.97 25.32 -0.26
C SER A 152 -13.11 25.64 -1.47
N ASN A 153 -12.55 24.61 -2.12
CA ASN A 153 -11.71 24.77 -3.30
C ASN A 153 -12.20 23.84 -4.41
N GLU A 154 -12.86 24.40 -5.42
CA GLU A 154 -13.56 23.65 -6.47
C GLU A 154 -12.69 22.56 -7.14
N GLN A 155 -11.39 22.81 -7.30
CA GLN A 155 -10.45 21.84 -7.87
C GLN A 155 -10.17 20.65 -6.93
N LEU A 156 -10.16 20.88 -5.62
CA LEU A 156 -9.97 19.82 -4.62
C LEU A 156 -11.29 19.07 -4.39
N ASP A 157 -12.43 19.76 -4.44
CA ASP A 157 -13.76 19.15 -4.38
C ASP A 157 -13.98 18.22 -5.59
N GLU A 158 -13.62 18.66 -6.80
CA GLU A 158 -13.55 17.83 -8.01
C GLU A 158 -12.67 16.57 -7.81
N CYS A 159 -11.57 16.69 -7.08
CA CYS A 159 -10.62 15.61 -6.86
C CYS A 159 -11.12 14.58 -5.83
N GLU A 160 -11.77 15.05 -4.77
CA GLU A 160 -12.46 14.16 -3.83
C GLU A 160 -13.61 13.42 -4.53
N GLU A 161 -14.38 14.11 -5.38
CA GLU A 161 -15.42 13.47 -6.19
C GLU A 161 -14.86 12.48 -7.22
N LYS A 162 -13.68 12.72 -7.82
CA LYS A 162 -13.01 11.72 -8.67
C LYS A 162 -12.69 10.44 -7.89
N VAL A 163 -12.16 10.57 -6.66
CA VAL A 163 -11.89 9.42 -5.77
C VAL A 163 -13.16 8.71 -5.35
N LYS A 164 -14.19 9.44 -4.89
CA LYS A 164 -15.50 8.89 -4.49
C LYS A 164 -16.17 8.14 -5.64
N ASN A 165 -16.19 8.71 -6.85
CA ASN A 165 -16.83 8.09 -8.00
C ASN A 165 -16.06 6.87 -8.50
N PHE A 166 -14.73 6.85 -8.43
CA PHE A 166 -13.93 5.64 -8.65
C PHE A 166 -14.26 4.54 -7.64
N ALA A 167 -14.25 4.85 -6.35
CA ALA A 167 -14.60 3.89 -5.28
C ALA A 167 -16.04 3.37 -5.39
N LYS A 168 -16.99 4.24 -5.79
CA LYS A 168 -18.40 3.88 -6.03
C LYS A 168 -18.57 2.96 -7.23
N LYS A 169 -17.88 3.24 -8.35
CA LYS A 169 -17.85 2.39 -9.54
C LYS A 169 -17.30 0.99 -9.25
N HIS A 170 -16.24 0.92 -8.43
CA HIS A 170 -15.54 -0.31 -8.09
C HIS A 170 -15.93 -0.90 -6.72
N LYS A 171 -17.13 -0.56 -6.21
CA LYS A 171 -17.66 -1.08 -4.93
C LYS A 171 -17.85 -2.60 -4.93
N GLU A 172 -18.29 -3.15 -6.06
CA GLU A 172 -18.60 -4.58 -6.25
C GLU A 172 -17.67 -5.26 -7.27
N THR A 173 -16.67 -4.55 -7.81
CA THR A 173 -15.77 -5.06 -8.87
C THR A 173 -14.34 -4.58 -8.65
N ILE A 174 -13.37 -5.49 -8.80
CA ILE A 174 -11.95 -5.13 -8.73
C ILE A 174 -11.57 -4.36 -10.00
N PRO A 175 -11.01 -3.13 -9.90
CA PRO A 175 -10.57 -2.37 -11.07
C PRO A 175 -9.39 -3.05 -11.77
N SER A 176 -9.20 -2.75 -13.05
CA SER A 176 -7.99 -3.15 -13.77
C SER A 176 -6.77 -2.30 -13.38
N LYS A 177 -5.57 -2.79 -13.70
CA LYS A 177 -4.31 -2.01 -13.58
C LYS A 177 -4.41 -0.66 -14.29
N THR A 178 -4.93 -0.64 -15.51
CA THR A 178 -5.05 0.57 -16.33
C THR A 178 -6.03 1.57 -15.73
N GLU A 179 -7.14 1.11 -15.13
CA GLU A 179 -8.09 2.00 -14.43
C GLU A 179 -7.48 2.59 -13.14
N ILE A 180 -6.76 1.80 -12.34
CA ILE A 180 -6.02 2.30 -11.19
C ILE A 180 -4.95 3.31 -11.63
N CYS A 181 -4.16 2.98 -12.65
CA CYS A 181 -3.08 3.85 -13.13
C CYS A 181 -3.59 5.16 -13.73
N SER A 182 -4.60 5.11 -14.60
CA SER A 182 -5.24 6.30 -15.18
C SER A 182 -5.81 7.21 -14.08
N THR A 183 -6.54 6.63 -13.11
CA THR A 183 -7.09 7.38 -11.98
C THR A 183 -5.98 7.98 -11.13
N ALA A 184 -4.97 7.21 -10.73
CA ALA A 184 -3.85 7.68 -9.92
C ALA A 184 -3.08 8.80 -10.63
N THR A 185 -2.72 8.65 -11.90
CA THR A 185 -2.06 9.73 -12.67
C THR A 185 -2.94 10.97 -12.79
N SER A 186 -4.26 10.83 -12.94
CA SER A 186 -5.17 11.99 -12.98
C SER A 186 -5.22 12.79 -11.66
N LEU A 187 -4.94 12.14 -10.52
CA LEU A 187 -4.90 12.78 -9.21
C LEU A 187 -3.60 13.59 -8.97
N ARG A 188 -2.62 13.56 -9.88
CA ARG A 188 -1.39 14.36 -9.76
C ARG A 188 -1.67 15.85 -9.63
N THR A 189 -2.58 16.38 -10.43
CA THR A 189 -2.99 17.79 -10.38
C THR A 189 -3.64 18.13 -9.03
N CYS A 190 -4.38 17.20 -8.43
CA CYS A 190 -5.01 17.37 -7.12
C CYS A 190 -3.97 17.56 -6.00
N VAL A 191 -2.96 16.68 -5.97
CA VAL A 191 -1.87 16.76 -4.99
C VAL A 191 -1.01 18.02 -5.24
N GLN A 192 -0.79 18.39 -6.50
CA GLN A 192 -0.14 19.64 -6.85
C GLN A 192 -0.94 20.85 -6.33
N THR A 193 -2.22 20.97 -6.66
CA THR A 193 -3.09 22.08 -6.22
C THR A 193 -3.13 22.15 -4.69
N ARG A 194 -3.37 21.04 -3.97
CA ARG A 194 -3.39 21.05 -2.49
C ARG A 194 -2.06 21.56 -1.94
N ALA A 195 -0.94 20.94 -2.32
CA ALA A 195 0.38 21.35 -1.86
C ALA A 195 0.74 22.79 -2.24
N THR A 196 0.32 23.30 -3.41
CA THR A 196 0.58 24.70 -3.79
C THR A 196 -0.24 25.70 -2.99
N THR A 197 -1.48 25.36 -2.62
CA THR A 197 -2.44 26.24 -1.95
C THR A 197 -2.29 26.24 -0.44
N THR A 198 -2.18 25.05 0.19
CA THR A 198 -2.12 24.93 1.65
C THR A 198 -0.74 25.26 2.21
N CYS A 199 0.32 24.75 1.58
CA CYS A 199 1.68 24.88 2.10
C CYS A 199 2.35 26.16 1.59
N LYS A 200 3.14 26.81 2.44
CA LYS A 200 3.97 27.99 2.05
C LYS A 200 5.42 27.61 1.73
N ASN A 201 5.95 26.57 2.39
CA ASN A 201 7.32 26.11 2.26
C ASN A 201 7.51 25.24 0.99
N GLN A 202 8.49 25.59 0.15
CA GLN A 202 8.75 24.91 -1.12
C GLN A 202 9.32 23.49 -0.93
N LYS A 203 10.03 23.22 0.17
CA LYS A 203 10.55 21.88 0.49
C LYS A 203 9.41 20.89 0.70
N THR A 204 8.39 21.30 1.43
CA THR A 204 7.12 20.60 1.65
C THR A 204 6.41 20.28 0.34
N LYS A 205 6.30 21.25 -0.58
CA LYS A 205 5.70 21.06 -1.91
C LYS A 205 6.48 20.03 -2.73
N ASN A 206 7.80 20.18 -2.80
CA ASN A 206 8.67 19.33 -3.59
C ASN A 206 8.67 17.88 -3.09
N VAL A 207 8.68 17.66 -1.77
CA VAL A 207 8.68 16.29 -1.21
C VAL A 207 7.32 15.61 -1.32
N ALA A 208 6.22 16.33 -1.11
CA ALA A 208 4.88 15.78 -1.29
C ALA A 208 4.61 15.38 -2.75
N LEU A 209 5.01 16.22 -3.71
CA LEU A 209 4.95 15.90 -5.13
C LEU A 209 5.89 14.75 -5.50
N GLY A 210 7.13 14.73 -4.99
CA GLY A 210 8.08 13.66 -5.29
C GLY A 210 7.66 12.29 -4.74
N VAL A 211 7.03 12.24 -3.56
CA VAL A 211 6.41 11.01 -3.03
C VAL A 211 5.25 10.57 -3.93
N PHE A 212 4.42 11.48 -4.40
CA PHE A 212 3.31 11.13 -5.28
C PHE A 212 3.80 10.64 -6.65
N ASP A 213 4.75 11.35 -7.26
CA ASP A 213 5.34 10.99 -8.54
C ASP A 213 6.05 9.64 -8.47
N ALA A 214 6.72 9.32 -7.36
CA ALA A 214 7.27 8.00 -7.10
C ALA A 214 6.17 6.92 -6.91
N LEU A 215 5.09 7.23 -6.19
CA LEU A 215 3.96 6.31 -6.00
C LEU A 215 3.33 5.90 -7.35
N VAL A 216 3.20 6.83 -8.30
CA VAL A 216 2.63 6.55 -9.63
C VAL A 216 3.66 6.16 -10.68
N ALA A 217 4.97 6.26 -10.41
CA ALA A 217 6.01 5.95 -11.39
C ALA A 217 5.86 4.56 -12.06
N PRO A 218 5.51 3.46 -11.35
CA PRO A 218 5.31 2.15 -11.97
C PRO A 218 4.14 2.07 -12.98
N CYS A 219 3.25 3.06 -13.00
CA CYS A 219 2.16 3.14 -13.97
C CYS A 219 2.59 3.70 -15.34
N SER A 220 3.77 4.33 -15.45
CA SER A 220 4.30 4.81 -16.73
C SER A 220 4.36 3.68 -17.77
N HIS A 221 5.03 2.58 -17.41
CA HIS A 221 5.18 1.35 -18.21
C HIS A 221 3.88 0.59 -18.54
N ILE A 222 2.72 1.06 -18.08
CA ILE A 222 1.41 0.47 -18.35
C ILE A 222 0.63 1.29 -19.40
N ASN A 223 1.02 2.55 -19.62
CA ASN A 223 0.41 3.46 -20.59
C ASN A 223 1.24 3.58 -21.90
N GLU A 224 2.30 2.77 -22.05
CA GLU A 224 3.20 2.72 -23.22
C GLU A 224 2.82 1.60 -24.22
N VAL A 225 1.56 1.12 -24.19
CA VAL A 225 1.02 -0.01 -24.97
C VAL A 225 -0.23 0.41 -25.75
#